data_AF-A0A353VT07-F1
#
_entry.id   AF-A0A353VT07-F1
#
_cell.length_a   1.000
_cell.length_b   1.000
_cell.length_c   1.000
_cell.angle_alpha   90.00
_cell.angle_beta   90.00
_cell.angle_gamma   90.00
#
_symmetry.space_group_name_H-M   'P 1'
#
loop_
_entity.id
_entity.type
_entity.pdbx_description
1 polymer ?
#
loop_
_entity_poly.entity_id
_entity_poly.type
_entity_poly.pdbx_seq_one_letter_code
_entity_poly.pdbx_strand_id
1 'polypeptide(L)'
;MRELNGNIRRSILETSEKLFQKKGFSGVSMRDISKESGVGLSNIYNYFRGKDEIFRNILAPAVEALENMLMRHHGEDGMSMLMLTDDQYCARTVTEYMTLIRRHRKTLKLLFFKAEGSSLSNYRSEFTDHSTVVVKEWMKRQREANPQIRLDFSEMFIHLQSVWLFDIFEEVLSHDLSARETERVIQEYLRFEIEGWSKMMTGA
;
A
#
# COMPACT_ATOMS: atom_id res chain seq x y z
N MET A 1 -16.94 31.19 -4.23
CA MET A 1 -15.51 30.99 -4.64
C MET A 1 -14.90 29.68 -4.13
N ARG A 2 -15.02 29.32 -2.83
CA ARG A 2 -14.42 28.06 -2.30
C ARG A 2 -14.94 26.78 -2.97
N GLU A 3 -16.24 26.69 -3.25
CA GLU A 3 -16.83 25.53 -3.95
C GLU A 3 -16.38 25.41 -5.41
N LEU A 4 -16.28 26.53 -6.13
CA LEU A 4 -15.81 26.57 -7.51
C LEU A 4 -14.34 26.08 -7.62
N ASN A 5 -13.50 26.52 -6.67
CA ASN A 5 -12.11 26.05 -6.58
C ASN A 5 -12.00 24.57 -6.22
N GLY A 6 -12.90 24.05 -5.36
CA GLY A 6 -12.98 22.62 -5.07
C GLY A 6 -13.36 21.78 -6.29
N ASN A 7 -14.31 22.26 -7.10
CA ASN A 7 -14.76 21.58 -8.31
C ASN A 7 -13.67 21.54 -9.40
N ILE A 8 -12.94 22.66 -9.59
CA ILE A 8 -11.82 22.71 -10.55
C ILE A 8 -10.69 21.77 -10.10
N ARG A 9 -10.30 21.81 -8.81
CA ARG A 9 -9.27 20.91 -8.29
C ARG A 9 -9.63 19.44 -8.49
N ARG A 10 -10.88 19.07 -8.22
CA ARG A 10 -11.39 17.71 -8.45
C ARG A 10 -11.33 17.32 -9.93
N SER A 11 -11.79 18.19 -10.83
CA SER A 11 -11.73 17.96 -12.27
C SER A 11 -10.30 17.73 -12.77
N ILE A 12 -9.32 18.51 -12.27
CA ILE A 12 -7.90 18.29 -12.59
C ILE A 12 -7.44 16.90 -12.14
N LEU A 13 -7.78 16.46 -10.92
CA LEU A 13 -7.40 15.16 -10.39
C LEU A 13 -8.04 14.00 -11.18
N GLU A 14 -9.35 14.04 -11.42
CA GLU A 14 -10.09 12.99 -12.13
C GLU A 14 -9.58 12.83 -13.57
N THR A 15 -9.34 13.93 -14.27
CA THR A 15 -8.80 13.90 -15.62
C THR A 15 -7.36 13.41 -15.64
N SER A 16 -6.53 13.86 -14.69
CA SER A 16 -5.14 13.43 -14.60
C SER A 16 -5.05 11.94 -14.26
N GLU A 17 -5.89 11.42 -13.38
CA GLU A 17 -5.97 9.99 -13.07
C GLU A 17 -6.23 9.18 -14.35
N LYS A 18 -7.22 9.56 -15.16
CA LYS A 18 -7.51 8.88 -16.44
C LYS A 18 -6.30 8.89 -17.38
N LEU A 19 -5.61 10.03 -17.47
CA LEU A 19 -4.41 10.15 -18.30
C LEU A 19 -3.27 9.26 -17.79
N PHE A 20 -3.01 9.25 -16.49
CA PHE A 20 -1.98 8.40 -15.88
C PHE A 20 -2.31 6.92 -16.02
N GLN A 21 -3.58 6.52 -15.85
CA GLN A 21 -4.02 5.14 -16.07
C GLN A 21 -3.75 4.69 -17.50
N LYS A 22 -3.91 5.58 -18.49
CA LYS A 22 -3.67 5.27 -19.90
C LYS A 22 -2.19 5.27 -20.27
N LYS A 23 -1.46 6.33 -19.92
CA LYS A 23 -0.11 6.62 -20.44
C LYS A 23 1.03 6.42 -19.44
N GLY A 24 0.72 6.15 -18.17
CA GLY A 24 1.68 6.18 -17.07
C GLY A 24 2.14 7.60 -16.73
N PHE A 25 2.88 7.75 -15.62
CA PHE A 25 3.34 9.07 -15.17
C PHE A 25 4.25 9.77 -16.19
N SER A 26 5.23 9.04 -16.73
CA SER A 26 6.20 9.58 -17.69
C SER A 26 5.55 10.01 -19.01
N GLY A 27 4.49 9.31 -19.44
CA GLY A 27 3.77 9.60 -20.69
C GLY A 27 2.76 10.75 -20.63
N VAL A 28 2.60 11.42 -19.47
CA VAL A 28 1.68 12.56 -19.30
C VAL A 28 2.44 13.85 -19.08
N SER A 29 2.07 14.91 -19.81
CA SER A 29 2.56 16.27 -19.61
C SER A 29 1.51 17.18 -18.95
N MET A 30 1.95 18.32 -18.40
CA MET A 30 1.01 19.34 -17.90
C MET A 30 0.09 19.90 -19.01
N ARG A 31 0.56 19.91 -20.27
CA ARG A 31 -0.24 20.32 -21.42
C ARG A 31 -1.34 19.32 -21.75
N ASP A 32 -1.07 18.01 -21.62
CA ASP A 32 -2.10 16.98 -21.76
C ASP A 32 -3.21 17.18 -20.73
N ILE A 33 -2.83 17.40 -19.47
CA ILE A 33 -3.78 17.63 -18.38
C ILE A 33 -4.62 18.87 -18.65
N SER A 34 -4.01 19.99 -19.06
CA SER A 34 -4.71 21.22 -19.42
C SER A 34 -5.72 21.03 -20.55
N LYS A 35 -5.30 20.33 -21.62
CA LYS A 35 -6.14 20.06 -22.77
C LYS A 35 -7.35 19.20 -22.39
N GLU A 36 -7.12 18.13 -21.65
CA GLU A 36 -8.16 17.16 -21.30
C GLU A 36 -9.11 17.68 -20.20
N SER A 37 -8.61 18.50 -19.27
CA SER A 37 -9.46 19.06 -18.19
C SER A 37 -10.24 20.30 -18.61
N GLY A 38 -9.88 20.92 -19.74
CA GLY A 38 -10.42 22.23 -20.15
C GLY A 38 -9.95 23.39 -19.26
N VAL A 39 -9.04 23.14 -18.30
CA VAL A 39 -8.48 24.16 -17.42
C VAL A 39 -7.19 24.69 -18.03
N GLY A 40 -7.11 26.00 -18.25
CA GLY A 40 -5.91 26.64 -18.81
C GLY A 40 -4.65 26.33 -17.97
N LEU A 41 -3.53 26.11 -18.64
CA LEU A 41 -2.28 25.65 -18.02
C LEU A 41 -1.84 26.53 -16.84
N SER A 42 -1.86 27.86 -16.99
CA SER A 42 -1.53 28.80 -15.91
C SER A 42 -2.47 28.68 -14.71
N ASN A 43 -3.74 28.33 -14.95
CA ASN A 43 -4.70 28.15 -13.86
C ASN A 43 -4.47 26.83 -13.11
N ILE A 44 -4.00 25.76 -13.78
CA ILE A 44 -3.65 24.51 -13.09
C ILE A 44 -2.55 24.74 -12.05
N TYR A 45 -1.57 25.60 -12.37
CA TYR A 45 -0.48 25.93 -11.45
C TYR A 45 -0.93 26.68 -10.18
N ASN A 46 -2.15 27.23 -10.17
CA ASN A 46 -2.75 27.78 -8.95
C ASN A 46 -3.21 26.69 -7.96
N TYR A 47 -3.38 25.45 -8.42
CA TYR A 47 -3.84 24.31 -7.60
C TYR A 47 -2.74 23.29 -7.32
N PHE A 48 -1.81 23.11 -8.25
CA PHE A 48 -0.74 22.12 -8.14
C PHE A 48 0.55 22.66 -8.76
N ARG A 49 1.68 22.48 -8.09
CA ARG A 49 3.03 22.88 -8.54
C ARG A 49 3.49 22.13 -9.79
N GLY A 50 2.91 20.96 -10.06
CA GLY A 50 3.19 20.18 -11.26
C GLY A 50 2.56 18.79 -11.22
N LYS A 51 2.82 17.99 -12.27
CA LYS A 51 2.21 16.68 -12.43
C LYS A 51 2.56 15.70 -11.32
N ASP A 52 3.73 15.84 -10.69
CA ASP A 52 4.15 15.02 -9.55
C ASP A 52 3.25 15.22 -8.33
N GLU A 53 2.93 16.49 -8.00
CA GLU A 53 2.00 16.78 -6.90
C GLU A 53 0.60 16.24 -7.19
N ILE A 54 0.13 16.36 -8.43
CA ILE A 54 -1.16 15.79 -8.87
C ILE A 54 -1.14 14.26 -8.69
N PHE A 55 -0.07 13.60 -9.15
CA PHE A 55 0.09 12.16 -9.07
C PHE A 55 0.09 11.67 -7.62
N ARG A 56 0.86 12.31 -6.73
CA ARG A 56 0.86 12.00 -5.29
C ARG A 56 -0.52 12.19 -4.66
N ASN A 57 -1.25 13.25 -5.03
CA ASN A 57 -2.61 13.46 -4.52
C ASN A 57 -3.59 12.37 -4.96
N ILE A 58 -3.44 11.83 -6.18
CA ILE A 58 -4.27 10.72 -6.68
C ILE A 58 -3.93 9.42 -5.92
N LEU A 59 -2.65 9.20 -5.63
CA LEU A 59 -2.19 7.96 -4.98
C LEU A 59 -2.26 7.99 -3.45
N ALA A 60 -2.36 9.17 -2.84
CA ALA A 60 -2.38 9.35 -1.39
C ALA A 60 -3.36 8.40 -0.66
N PRO A 61 -4.62 8.21 -1.10
CA PRO A 61 -5.52 7.29 -0.41
C PRO A 61 -5.06 5.84 -0.38
N ALA A 62 -4.32 5.37 -1.40
CA ALA A 62 -3.79 4.01 -1.44
C ALA A 62 -2.53 3.86 -0.59
N VAL A 63 -1.64 4.86 -0.67
CA VAL A 63 -0.43 4.92 0.17
C VAL A 63 -0.82 4.96 1.65
N GLU A 64 -1.76 5.84 2.03
CA GLU A 64 -2.28 5.92 3.40
C GLU A 64 -2.95 4.61 3.84
N ALA A 65 -3.63 3.89 2.94
CA ALA A 65 -4.24 2.60 3.29
C ALA A 65 -3.18 1.54 3.61
N LEU A 66 -2.08 1.49 2.85
CA LEU A 66 -0.94 0.59 3.11
C LEU A 66 -0.25 0.95 4.43
N GLU A 67 0.03 2.24 4.67
CA GLU A 67 0.64 2.71 5.92
C GLU A 67 -0.24 2.42 7.13
N ASN A 68 -1.55 2.67 7.03
CA ASN A 68 -2.48 2.38 8.12
C ASN A 68 -2.58 0.89 8.42
N MET A 69 -2.47 0.02 7.40
CA MET A 69 -2.41 -1.43 7.61
C MET A 69 -1.12 -1.80 8.35
N LEU A 70 0.04 -1.32 7.91
CA LEU A 70 1.32 -1.53 8.59
C LEU A 70 1.26 -1.10 10.06
N MET A 71 0.78 0.11 10.33
CA MET A 71 0.73 0.64 11.70
C MET A 71 -0.32 -0.05 12.59
N ARG A 72 -1.44 -0.52 12.04
CA ARG A 72 -2.43 -1.30 12.81
C ARG A 72 -1.87 -2.64 13.28
N HIS A 73 -1.03 -3.29 12.46
CA HIS A 73 -0.43 -4.58 12.79
C HIS A 73 0.86 -4.43 13.61
N HIS A 74 1.68 -3.41 13.32
CA HIS A 74 3.05 -3.31 13.83
C HIS A 74 3.42 -1.92 14.39
N GLY A 75 2.49 -0.97 14.47
CA GLY A 75 2.73 0.35 15.04
C GLY A 75 2.94 0.36 16.56
N GLU A 76 2.97 1.54 17.16
CA GLU A 76 3.09 1.72 18.63
C GLU A 76 1.96 0.99 19.37
N ASP A 77 0.73 1.13 18.90
CA ASP A 77 -0.46 0.39 19.35
C ASP A 77 -0.78 -0.82 18.46
N GLY A 78 0.24 -1.38 17.80
CA GLY A 78 0.10 -2.50 16.89
C GLY A 78 -0.44 -3.75 17.60
N MET A 79 -1.08 -4.63 16.84
CA MET A 79 -1.66 -5.86 17.38
C MET A 79 -0.64 -6.69 18.16
N SER A 80 -1.11 -7.31 19.25
CA SER A 80 -0.31 -8.28 19.99
C SER A 80 0.00 -9.46 19.09
N MET A 81 1.22 -9.94 19.17
CA MET A 81 1.64 -11.13 18.43
C MET A 81 0.85 -12.38 18.83
N LEU A 82 0.29 -12.42 20.05
CA LEU A 82 -0.61 -13.50 20.50
C LEU A 82 -1.89 -13.60 19.66
N MET A 83 -2.25 -12.55 18.90
CA MET A 83 -3.38 -12.62 17.96
C MET A 83 -3.20 -13.69 16.88
N LEU A 84 -1.97 -14.13 16.60
CA LEU A 84 -1.71 -15.20 15.63
C LEU A 84 -2.27 -16.57 16.05
N THR A 85 -2.58 -16.76 17.34
CA THR A 85 -3.22 -17.99 17.85
C THR A 85 -4.75 -17.90 17.84
N ASP A 86 -5.32 -16.77 17.43
CA ASP A 86 -6.77 -16.60 17.31
C ASP A 86 -7.23 -17.17 15.95
N ASP A 87 -8.11 -18.16 15.98
CA ASP A 87 -8.64 -18.85 14.79
C ASP A 87 -9.29 -17.88 13.77
N GLN A 88 -9.78 -16.72 14.23
CA GLN A 88 -10.41 -15.72 13.37
C GLN A 88 -9.42 -14.68 12.83
N TYR A 89 -8.16 -14.66 13.29
CA TYR A 89 -7.17 -13.68 12.86
C TYR A 89 -6.89 -13.75 11.36
N CYS A 90 -6.73 -14.96 10.82
CA CYS A 90 -6.51 -15.16 9.38
C CYS A 90 -7.69 -14.61 8.56
N ALA A 91 -8.93 -14.98 8.91
CA ALA A 91 -10.12 -14.52 8.18
C ALA A 91 -10.30 -12.98 8.23
N ARG A 92 -10.00 -12.35 9.38
CA ARG A 92 -10.02 -10.88 9.52
C ARG A 92 -8.96 -10.21 8.64
N THR A 93 -7.74 -10.75 8.64
CA THR A 93 -6.63 -10.22 7.85
C THR A 93 -6.88 -10.39 6.35
N VAL A 94 -7.44 -11.53 5.92
CA VAL A 94 -7.89 -11.74 4.53
C VAL A 94 -8.91 -10.67 4.13
N THR A 95 -9.91 -10.40 4.97
CA THR A 95 -10.94 -9.38 4.70
C THR A 95 -10.34 -7.98 4.54
N GLU A 96 -9.33 -7.66 5.36
CA GLU A 96 -8.60 -6.39 5.28
C GLU A 96 -7.85 -6.24 3.95
N TYR A 97 -7.08 -7.25 3.54
CA TYR A 97 -6.37 -7.25 2.25
C TYR A 97 -7.34 -7.16 1.07
N MET A 98 -8.41 -7.96 1.09
CA MET A 98 -9.44 -7.93 0.06
C MET A 98 -10.10 -6.55 -0.04
N THR A 99 -10.34 -5.90 1.10
CA THR A 99 -10.89 -4.55 1.13
C THR A 99 -9.92 -3.53 0.54
N LEU A 100 -8.64 -3.59 0.93
CA LEU A 100 -7.59 -2.71 0.42
C LEU A 100 -7.43 -2.85 -1.10
N ILE A 101 -7.25 -4.10 -1.58
CA ILE A 101 -7.10 -4.41 -3.00
C ILE A 101 -8.33 -3.94 -3.78
N ARG A 102 -9.54 -4.28 -3.33
CA ARG A 102 -10.77 -3.91 -4.04
C ARG A 102 -10.97 -2.40 -4.09
N ARG A 103 -10.75 -1.69 -2.98
CA ARG A 103 -10.99 -0.25 -2.87
C ARG A 103 -9.95 0.57 -3.63
N HIS A 104 -8.70 0.11 -3.66
CA HIS A 104 -7.57 0.85 -4.22
C HIS A 104 -6.97 0.20 -5.47
N ARG A 105 -7.63 -0.78 -6.11
CA ARG A 105 -7.10 -1.54 -7.27
C ARG A 105 -6.47 -0.66 -8.34
N LYS A 106 -7.18 0.41 -8.75
CA LYS A 106 -6.72 1.32 -9.80
C LYS A 106 -5.49 2.11 -9.39
N THR A 107 -5.47 2.67 -8.19
CA THR A 107 -4.37 3.49 -7.69
C THR A 107 -3.16 2.63 -7.33
N LEU A 108 -3.35 1.42 -6.79
CA LEU A 108 -2.27 0.46 -6.56
C LEU A 108 -1.63 0.00 -7.88
N LYS A 109 -2.43 -0.32 -8.91
CA LYS A 109 -1.87 -0.61 -10.25
C LYS A 109 -1.07 0.57 -10.81
N LEU A 110 -1.56 1.79 -10.59
CA LEU A 110 -0.87 2.99 -11.05
C LEU A 110 0.44 3.21 -10.29
N LEU A 111 0.45 2.97 -8.98
CA LEU A 111 1.63 3.05 -8.13
C LEU A 111 2.68 2.01 -8.52
N PHE A 112 2.30 0.74 -8.67
CA PHE A 112 3.26 -0.35 -8.90
C PHE A 112 3.76 -0.44 -10.34
N PHE A 113 2.91 -0.16 -11.32
CA PHE A 113 3.25 -0.41 -12.72
C PHE A 113 3.45 0.85 -13.57
N LYS A 114 3.16 2.04 -13.02
CA LYS A 114 3.06 3.27 -13.82
C LYS A 114 3.62 4.52 -13.14
N ALA A 115 4.34 4.38 -12.03
CA ALA A 115 4.96 5.47 -11.30
C ALA A 115 6.37 5.86 -11.79
N GLU A 116 6.92 5.16 -12.78
CA GLU A 116 8.26 5.45 -13.32
C GLU A 116 8.40 6.93 -13.72
N GLY A 117 9.50 7.55 -13.25
CA GLY A 117 9.80 8.97 -13.45
C GLY A 117 9.11 9.92 -12.47
N SER A 118 8.24 9.44 -11.57
CA SER A 118 7.66 10.22 -10.47
C SER A 118 8.50 10.14 -9.21
N SER A 119 8.17 10.98 -8.22
CA SER A 119 8.68 10.88 -6.85
C SER A 119 8.33 9.57 -6.14
N LEU A 120 7.33 8.82 -6.62
CA LEU A 120 6.91 7.53 -6.06
C LEU A 120 7.50 6.32 -6.82
N SER A 121 8.47 6.55 -7.70
CA SER A 121 9.10 5.48 -8.50
C SER A 121 9.80 4.41 -7.65
N ASN A 122 10.32 4.77 -6.47
CA ASN A 122 10.99 3.86 -5.54
C ASN A 122 10.11 3.43 -4.36
N TYR A 123 8.80 3.72 -4.40
CA TYR A 123 7.90 3.53 -3.27
C TYR A 123 7.97 2.13 -2.66
N ARG A 124 8.12 1.09 -3.49
CA ARG A 124 8.25 -0.29 -3.03
C ARG A 124 9.46 -0.49 -2.11
N SER A 125 10.64 -0.01 -2.53
CA SER A 125 11.86 -0.12 -1.72
C SER A 125 11.72 0.69 -0.44
N GLU A 126 11.25 1.94 -0.55
CA GLU A 126 11.10 2.85 0.59
C GLU A 126 10.11 2.30 1.63
N PHE A 127 8.98 1.74 1.20
CA PHE A 127 8.03 1.10 2.11
C PHE A 127 8.61 -0.18 2.72
N THR A 128 9.35 -0.98 1.95
CA THR A 128 9.98 -2.20 2.48
C THR A 128 10.97 -1.85 3.58
N ASP A 129 11.82 -0.85 3.37
CA ASP A 129 12.78 -0.37 4.36
C ASP A 129 12.05 0.18 5.59
N HIS A 130 11.00 0.99 5.39
CA HIS A 130 10.19 1.54 6.47
C HIS A 130 9.51 0.44 7.30
N SER A 131 8.83 -0.50 6.64
CA SER A 131 8.13 -1.61 7.31
C SER A 131 9.09 -2.53 8.05
N THR A 132 10.30 -2.76 7.53
CA THR A 132 11.35 -3.51 8.24
C THR A 132 11.68 -2.87 9.58
N VAL A 133 11.85 -1.54 9.61
CA VAL A 133 12.12 -0.79 10.85
C VAL A 133 10.94 -0.87 11.80
N VAL A 134 9.71 -0.66 11.31
CA VAL A 134 8.50 -0.71 12.13
C VAL A 134 8.30 -2.10 12.77
N VAL A 135 8.44 -3.17 11.98
CA VAL A 135 8.29 -4.56 12.45
C VAL A 135 9.37 -4.91 13.48
N LYS A 136 10.62 -4.47 13.29
CA LYS A 136 11.69 -4.68 14.28
C LYS A 136 11.39 -4.03 15.63
N GLU A 137 10.97 -2.76 15.62
CA GLU A 137 10.62 -2.06 16.86
C GLU A 137 9.38 -2.66 17.53
N TRP A 138 8.42 -3.15 16.73
CA TRP A 138 7.30 -3.92 17.26
C TRP A 138 7.72 -5.24 17.89
N MET A 139 8.52 -6.06 17.22
CA MET A 139 9.02 -7.32 17.77
C MET A 139 9.79 -7.11 19.08
N LYS A 140 10.59 -6.04 19.18
CA LYS A 140 11.29 -5.67 20.42
C LYS A 140 10.31 -5.43 21.57
N ARG A 141 9.26 -4.63 21.34
CA ARG A 141 8.22 -4.35 22.34
C ARG A 141 7.43 -5.61 22.71
N GLN A 142 7.09 -6.45 21.74
CA GLN A 142 6.40 -7.72 21.99
C GLN A 142 7.25 -8.67 22.86
N ARG A 143 8.58 -8.70 22.65
CA ARG A 143 9.53 -9.47 23.46
C ARG A 143 9.63 -8.96 24.89
N GLU A 144 9.66 -7.64 25.08
CA GLU A 144 9.67 -7.02 26.41
C GLU A 144 8.39 -7.34 27.19
N ALA A 145 7.24 -7.36 26.51
CA ALA A 145 5.95 -7.73 27.11
C ALA A 145 5.75 -9.24 27.28
N ASN A 146 6.40 -10.08 26.46
CA ASN A 146 6.25 -11.53 26.46
C ASN A 146 7.62 -12.24 26.34
N PRO A 147 8.46 -12.23 27.41
CA PRO A 147 9.82 -12.78 27.36
C PRO A 147 9.92 -14.28 27.02
N GLN A 148 8.81 -15.01 27.18
CA GLN A 148 8.68 -16.43 26.86
C GLN A 148 8.57 -16.72 25.35
N ILE A 149 8.27 -15.72 24.52
CA ILE A 149 8.12 -15.89 23.07
C ILE A 149 9.47 -15.71 22.40
N ARG A 150 9.83 -16.64 21.50
CA ARG A 150 11.07 -16.55 20.73
C ARG A 150 10.95 -15.48 19.66
N LEU A 151 11.60 -14.34 19.88
CA LEU A 151 11.59 -13.17 18.99
C LEU A 151 12.99 -12.70 18.57
N ASP A 152 13.88 -13.67 18.33
CA ASP A 152 15.24 -13.42 17.86
C ASP A 152 15.36 -13.88 16.39
N PHE A 153 14.98 -12.96 15.49
CA PHE A 153 15.05 -13.16 14.04
C PHE A 153 16.04 -12.18 13.43
N SER A 154 16.80 -12.65 12.43
CA SER A 154 17.73 -11.77 11.71
C SER A 154 16.98 -10.65 10.99
N GLU A 155 17.59 -9.48 10.90
CA GLU A 155 17.05 -8.35 10.15
C GLU A 155 16.78 -8.67 8.68
N MET A 156 17.66 -9.44 8.04
CA MET A 156 17.47 -9.89 6.66
C MET A 156 16.20 -10.74 6.50
N PHE A 157 15.89 -11.60 7.49
CA PHE A 157 14.66 -12.39 7.46
C PHE A 157 13.42 -11.52 7.61
N ILE A 158 13.43 -10.54 8.51
CA ILE A 158 12.34 -9.58 8.68
C ILE A 158 12.15 -8.77 7.39
N HIS A 159 13.24 -8.28 6.80
CA HIS A 159 13.21 -7.55 5.54
C HIS A 159 12.65 -8.39 4.39
N LEU A 160 13.09 -9.65 4.26
CA LEU A 160 12.58 -10.57 3.24
C LEU A 160 11.06 -10.78 3.39
N GLN A 161 10.56 -10.84 4.62
CA GLN A 161 9.14 -10.97 4.92
C GLN A 161 8.35 -9.69 4.56
N SER A 162 8.94 -8.51 4.81
CA SER A 162 8.40 -7.24 4.33
C SER A 162 8.36 -7.15 2.80
N VAL A 163 9.33 -7.75 2.09
CA VAL A 163 9.33 -7.82 0.62
C VAL A 163 8.19 -8.68 0.10
N TRP A 164 8.00 -9.87 0.66
CA TRP A 164 6.96 -10.82 0.21
C TRP A 164 5.55 -10.29 0.40
N LEU A 165 5.33 -9.47 1.43
CA LEU A 165 4.10 -8.71 1.59
C LEU A 165 3.80 -7.79 0.40
N PHE A 166 4.80 -7.18 -0.23
CA PHE A 166 4.59 -6.37 -1.44
C PHE A 166 4.38 -7.22 -2.68
N ASP A 167 5.13 -8.32 -2.81
CA ASP A 167 5.03 -9.21 -3.96
C ASP A 167 3.62 -9.78 -4.12
N ILE A 168 2.92 -10.11 -3.03
CA ILE A 168 1.56 -10.62 -3.15
C ILE A 168 0.59 -9.58 -3.72
N PHE A 169 0.72 -8.30 -3.36
CA PHE A 169 -0.11 -7.24 -3.95
C PHE A 169 0.21 -7.06 -5.43
N GLU A 170 1.49 -7.05 -5.78
CA GLU A 170 1.92 -6.87 -7.17
C GLU A 170 1.42 -8.03 -8.05
N GLU A 171 1.64 -9.27 -7.63
CA GLU A 171 1.23 -10.46 -8.37
C GLU A 171 -0.29 -10.53 -8.54
N VAL A 172 -1.05 -10.31 -7.46
CA VAL A 172 -2.53 -10.28 -7.55
C VAL A 172 -3.04 -9.17 -8.49
N LEU A 173 -2.34 -8.03 -8.55
CA LEU A 173 -2.71 -6.91 -9.40
C LEU A 173 -2.20 -7.05 -10.84
N SER A 174 -1.16 -7.85 -11.09
CA SER A 174 -0.63 -8.11 -12.43
C SER A 174 -1.54 -9.07 -13.23
N HIS A 175 -2.28 -9.94 -12.53
CA HIS A 175 -3.21 -10.90 -13.13
C HIS A 175 -4.69 -10.45 -13.15
N ASP A 176 -5.47 -11.05 -14.05
CA ASP A 176 -6.92 -10.86 -14.14
C ASP A 176 -7.68 -11.91 -13.33
N LEU A 177 -7.44 -11.90 -12.02
CA LEU A 177 -8.10 -12.81 -11.08
C LEU A 177 -9.51 -12.31 -10.74
N SER A 178 -10.46 -13.24 -10.64
CA SER A 178 -11.76 -12.97 -10.02
C SER A 178 -11.62 -12.66 -8.53
N ALA A 179 -12.66 -12.09 -7.92
CA ALA A 179 -12.66 -11.83 -6.48
C ALA A 179 -12.47 -13.10 -5.64
N ARG A 180 -13.02 -14.24 -6.08
CA ARG A 180 -12.87 -15.53 -5.39
C ARG A 180 -11.46 -16.09 -5.52
N GLU A 181 -10.85 -15.99 -6.70
CA GLU A 181 -9.45 -16.41 -6.90
C GLU A 181 -8.50 -15.53 -6.10
N THR A 182 -8.74 -14.22 -6.09
CA THR A 182 -7.96 -13.27 -5.29
C THR A 182 -8.03 -13.61 -3.80
N GLU A 183 -9.25 -13.81 -3.28
CA GLU A 183 -9.47 -14.18 -1.88
C GLU A 183 -8.75 -15.48 -1.51
N ARG A 184 -8.87 -16.49 -2.38
CA ARG A 184 -8.21 -17.78 -2.18
C ARG A 184 -6.68 -17.65 -2.09
N VAL A 185 -6.06 -16.95 -3.03
CA VAL A 185 -4.60 -16.75 -3.04
C VAL A 185 -4.13 -15.99 -1.80
N ILE A 186 -4.85 -14.93 -1.42
CA ILE A 186 -4.54 -14.16 -0.20
C ILE A 186 -4.71 -15.02 1.06
N GLN A 187 -5.75 -15.84 1.12
CA GLN A 187 -5.97 -16.76 2.25
C GLN A 187 -4.88 -17.82 2.36
N GLU A 188 -4.47 -18.41 1.24
CA GLU A 188 -3.40 -19.41 1.19
C GLU A 188 -2.06 -18.79 1.65
N TYR A 189 -1.72 -17.60 1.15
CA TYR A 189 -0.53 -16.85 1.56
C TYR A 189 -0.53 -16.50 3.07
N LEU A 190 -1.61 -15.86 3.55
CA LEU A 190 -1.68 -15.44 4.95
C LEU A 190 -1.70 -16.62 5.91
N ARG A 191 -2.34 -17.74 5.55
CA ARG A 191 -2.30 -18.95 6.36
C ARG A 191 -0.89 -19.50 6.47
N PHE A 192 -0.17 -19.59 5.35
CA PHE A 192 1.23 -20.03 5.33
C PHE A 192 2.11 -19.17 6.26
N GLU A 193 1.99 -17.85 6.15
CA GLU A 193 2.72 -16.90 6.99
C GLU A 193 2.35 -17.03 8.47
N ILE A 194 1.05 -16.99 8.80
CA ILE A 194 0.57 -17.06 10.20
C ILE A 194 1.01 -18.36 10.88
N GLU A 195 0.84 -19.50 10.21
CA GLU A 195 1.24 -20.80 10.76
C GLU A 195 2.77 -20.90 10.90
N GLY A 196 3.53 -20.38 9.91
CA GLY A 196 4.99 -20.33 9.95
C GLY A 196 5.50 -19.51 11.13
N TRP A 197 5.02 -18.28 11.29
CA TRP A 197 5.38 -17.41 12.41
C TRP A 197 4.96 -18.03 13.74
N SER A 198 3.71 -18.50 13.87
CA SER A 198 3.20 -19.11 15.10
C SER A 198 4.11 -20.24 15.60
N LYS A 199 4.53 -21.15 14.71
CA LYS A 199 5.47 -22.23 15.05
C LYS A 199 6.85 -21.74 15.43
N MET A 200 7.43 -20.82 14.66
CA MET A 200 8.77 -20.28 14.94
C MET A 200 8.85 -19.58 16.31
N MET A 201 7.74 -19.02 16.77
CA MET A 201 7.68 -18.19 17.98
C MET A 201 7.26 -18.97 19.23
N THR A 202 6.43 -20.00 19.08
CA THR A 202 5.96 -20.85 20.19
C THR A 202 6.81 -22.12 20.38
N GLY A 203 7.58 -22.53 19.38
CA GLY A 203 8.43 -23.71 19.44
C GLY A 203 7.68 -25.05 19.44
N ALA A 204 6.37 -25.03 19.16
CA ALA A 204 5.51 -26.21 19.06
C ALA A 204 5.42 -26.78 17.63
#